data_AF-A0AA86J303-F1
#
_entry.id   AF-A0AA86J303-F1
#
_cell.length_a   1.000
_cell.length_b   1.000
_cell.length_c   1.000
_cell.angle_alpha   90.00
_cell.angle_beta   90.00
_cell.angle_gamma   90.00
#
_symmetry.space_group_name_H-M   'P 1'
#
loop_
_entity.id
_entity.type
_entity.pdbx_description
1 polymer ?
#
loop_
_entity_poly.entity_id
_entity_poly.type
_entity_poly.pdbx_seq_one_letter_code
_entity_poly.pdbx_strand_id
1 'polypeptide(L)'
;MGALLYEYALFGSIPLLSATVENDRFAFMQSGYIHLIAMTIVPTSLCIIAYFIENRKTLSLSTRMLLLGAIVFAAFAVLGVGSRGHLIISIAIILVYYHYRKTNIRLITFCLFGVVGFVFLSAFKFLREYLLWGDLYIASLDSIWRLKGYYWLVPGYLTVAMNYSVLDKLIETFPNNLSHTYGYFFSFPIRSLLPGVDEDLGQFQNRVWDTGFDKTLTSTYLGVPFADFGIIGTSIFSFCLGLAMTWLYVVMKQRRTPSITFVYSYLVVNLYLCLYTNNYQYFHFYWNLVYIAFLSNLWFYKNDSNNHRCTHER
;
A
#
# COMPACT_ATOMS: atom_id res chain seq x y z
N MET A 1 0.71 -6.63 17.53
CA MET A 1 2.09 -6.48 18.08
C MET A 1 2.71 -7.80 18.47
N GLY A 2 2.08 -8.62 19.33
CA GLY A 2 2.62 -9.95 19.70
C GLY A 2 2.95 -10.83 18.49
N ALA A 3 2.09 -10.83 17.46
CA ALA A 3 2.35 -11.55 16.21
C ALA A 3 3.64 -11.09 15.48
N LEU A 4 3.92 -9.79 15.44
CA LEU A 4 5.10 -9.25 14.77
C LEU A 4 6.40 -9.59 15.54
N LEU A 5 6.35 -9.49 16.88
CA LEU A 5 7.47 -9.92 17.73
C LEU A 5 7.73 -11.42 17.60
N TYR A 6 6.67 -12.22 17.48
CA TYR A 6 6.77 -13.64 17.22
C TYR A 6 7.41 -13.95 15.86
N GLU A 7 7.07 -13.20 14.79
CA GLU A 7 7.75 -13.33 13.50
C GLU A 7 9.24 -12.95 13.58
N TYR A 8 9.60 -11.88 14.30
CA TYR A 8 11.02 -11.54 14.53
C TYR A 8 11.75 -12.66 15.28
N ALA A 9 11.11 -13.28 16.27
CA ALA A 9 11.69 -14.39 17.01
C ALA A 9 11.89 -15.64 16.11
N LEU A 10 10.92 -15.95 15.24
CA LEU A 10 11.03 -17.06 14.28
C LEU A 10 12.07 -16.81 13.20
N PHE A 11 12.13 -15.58 12.67
CA PHE A 11 13.11 -15.20 11.65
C PHE A 11 14.53 -15.07 12.24
N GLY A 12 14.64 -14.83 13.55
CA GLY A 12 15.91 -14.71 14.27
C GLY A 12 16.57 -13.33 14.17
N SER A 13 15.94 -12.37 13.46
CA SER A 13 16.42 -10.99 13.37
C SER A 13 15.29 -10.02 12.99
N ILE A 14 15.61 -8.72 13.00
CA ILE A 14 14.75 -7.67 12.44
C ILE A 14 15.27 -7.38 11.03
N PRO A 15 14.50 -7.63 9.94
CA PRO A 15 14.96 -7.46 8.56
C PRO A 15 15.63 -6.13 8.26
N LEU A 16 15.14 -5.03 8.86
CA LEU A 16 15.72 -3.70 8.70
C LEU A 16 17.19 -3.59 9.16
N LEU A 17 17.60 -4.40 10.14
CA LEU A 17 18.94 -4.39 10.71
C LEU A 17 19.89 -5.37 10.01
N SER A 18 19.39 -6.15 9.04
CA SER A 18 20.18 -7.10 8.28
C SER A 18 21.06 -6.40 7.24
N ALA A 19 22.21 -7.00 6.92
CA ALA A 19 23.02 -6.57 5.78
C ALA A 19 22.31 -6.82 4.43
N THR A 20 21.38 -7.79 4.38
CA THR A 20 20.65 -8.22 3.19
C THR A 20 19.16 -7.84 3.25
N VAL A 21 18.85 -6.61 3.69
CA VAL A 21 17.48 -6.11 3.94
C VAL A 21 16.45 -6.48 2.87
N GLU A 22 16.79 -6.39 1.57
CA GLU A 22 15.84 -6.69 0.49
C GLU A 22 15.48 -8.18 0.43
N ASN A 23 16.46 -9.08 0.56
CA ASN A 23 16.22 -10.53 0.57
C ASN A 23 15.46 -10.93 1.84
N ASP A 24 15.89 -10.38 2.97
CA ASP A 24 15.34 -10.71 4.28
C ASP A 24 13.90 -10.21 4.42
N ARG A 25 13.55 -9.06 3.81
CA ARG A 25 12.16 -8.60 3.73
C ARG A 25 11.24 -9.64 3.10
N PHE A 26 11.67 -10.27 2.01
CA PHE A 26 10.85 -11.25 1.32
C PHE A 26 10.84 -12.62 2.03
N ALA A 27 11.91 -12.95 2.76
CA ALA A 27 12.01 -14.17 3.56
C ALA A 27 11.36 -14.04 4.95
N PHE A 28 11.06 -12.83 5.41
CA PHE A 28 10.53 -12.56 6.74
C PHE A 28 9.16 -13.21 7.01
N MET A 29 8.32 -13.32 5.97
CA MET A 29 6.99 -13.91 6.08
C MET A 29 7.08 -15.44 6.22
N GLN A 30 7.23 -15.90 7.46
CA GLN A 30 7.32 -17.33 7.80
C GLN A 30 5.96 -18.04 7.80
N SER A 31 4.90 -17.32 8.16
CA SER A 31 3.52 -17.83 8.13
C SER A 31 2.56 -16.74 7.68
N GLY A 32 1.82 -16.97 6.59
CA GLY A 32 0.99 -15.92 6.00
C GLY A 32 -0.13 -15.41 6.91
N TYR A 33 -0.68 -16.27 7.77
CA TYR A 33 -1.71 -15.88 8.75
C TYR A 33 -1.15 -15.02 9.87
N ILE A 34 0.01 -15.41 10.39
CA ILE A 34 0.68 -14.66 11.46
C ILE A 34 1.13 -13.31 10.92
N HIS A 35 1.68 -13.29 9.70
CA HIS A 35 2.06 -12.07 9.01
C HIS A 35 0.87 -11.15 8.78
N LEU A 36 -0.27 -11.69 8.34
CA LEU A 36 -1.50 -10.91 8.17
C LEU A 36 -1.94 -10.24 9.49
N ILE A 37 -1.89 -10.99 10.60
CA ILE A 37 -2.19 -10.43 11.93
C ILE A 37 -1.12 -9.42 12.35
N ALA A 38 0.16 -9.67 12.11
CA ALA A 38 1.25 -8.75 12.39
C ALA A 38 1.04 -7.40 11.67
N MET A 39 0.66 -7.47 10.39
CA MET A 39 0.41 -6.32 9.53
C MET A 39 -0.83 -5.50 9.91
N THR A 40 -1.71 -6.00 10.79
CA THR A 40 -2.79 -5.17 11.40
C THR A 40 -2.25 -3.97 12.19
N ILE A 41 -0.96 -3.97 12.54
CA ILE A 41 -0.31 -2.81 13.14
C ILE A 41 -0.43 -1.55 12.26
N VAL A 42 -0.41 -1.72 10.94
CA VAL A 42 -0.56 -0.62 9.98
C VAL A 42 -1.94 0.04 10.12
N PRO A 43 -3.08 -0.63 9.87
CA PRO A 43 -4.39 0.00 10.04
C PRO A 43 -4.68 0.43 11.48
N THR A 44 -4.15 -0.27 12.49
CA THR A 44 -4.27 0.15 13.90
C THR A 44 -3.59 1.50 14.13
N SER A 45 -2.34 1.65 13.67
CA SER A 45 -1.59 2.90 13.82
C SER A 45 -2.28 4.07 13.12
N LEU A 46 -2.86 3.83 11.94
CA LEU A 46 -3.62 4.85 11.23
C LEU A 46 -4.88 5.27 11.99
N CYS A 47 -5.61 4.33 12.59
CA CYS A 47 -6.76 4.64 13.44
C CYS A 47 -6.33 5.47 14.66
N ILE A 48 -5.19 5.16 15.28
CA ILE A 48 -4.62 5.93 16.39
C ILE A 48 -4.30 7.37 15.95
N ILE A 49 -3.68 7.54 14.78
CA ILE A 49 -3.38 8.88 14.22
C ILE A 49 -4.67 9.65 13.93
N ALA A 50 -5.67 9.01 13.33
CA ALA A 50 -6.97 9.62 13.06
C ALA A 50 -7.65 10.08 14.36
N TYR A 51 -7.66 9.22 15.38
CA TYR A 51 -8.19 9.55 16.71
C TYR A 51 -7.44 10.73 17.34
N PHE A 52 -6.11 10.73 17.28
CA PHE A 52 -5.28 11.83 17.76
C PHE A 52 -5.62 13.14 17.04
N ILE A 53 -5.74 13.13 15.70
CA ILE A 53 -6.10 14.30 14.90
C ILE A 53 -7.46 14.87 15.30
N GLU A 54 -8.45 14.00 15.53
CA GLU A 54 -9.82 14.37 15.90
C GLU A 54 -9.88 14.98 17.30
N ASN A 55 -9.18 14.39 18.27
CA ASN A 55 -9.30 14.73 19.69
C ASN A 55 -8.12 15.56 20.22
N ARG A 56 -7.21 16.03 19.38
CA ARG A 56 -5.96 16.70 19.81
C ARG A 56 -6.12 17.85 20.80
N LYS A 57 -7.28 18.51 20.83
CA LYS A 57 -7.56 19.63 21.75
C LYS A 57 -8.07 19.18 23.12
N THR A 58 -8.76 18.04 23.19
CA THR A 58 -9.42 17.53 24.40
C THR A 58 -8.58 16.52 25.17
N LEU A 59 -7.59 15.90 24.51
CA LEU A 59 -6.72 14.92 25.15
C LEU A 59 -5.80 15.57 26.19
N SER A 60 -5.64 14.88 27.33
CA SER A 60 -4.64 15.23 28.35
C SER A 60 -3.21 15.09 27.80
N LEU A 61 -2.23 15.78 28.41
CA LEU A 61 -0.83 15.68 27.99
C LEU A 61 -0.32 14.24 28.03
N SER A 62 -0.59 13.50 29.11
CA SER A 62 -0.19 12.11 29.27
C SER A 62 -0.76 11.22 28.18
N THR A 63 -2.05 11.38 27.84
CA THR A 63 -2.66 10.62 26.75
C THR A 63 -2.06 11.00 25.40
N ARG A 64 -1.77 12.28 25.14
CA ARG A 64 -1.09 12.70 23.89
C ARG A 64 0.29 12.06 23.76
N MET A 65 1.08 12.08 24.83
CA MET A 65 2.42 11.47 24.83
C MET A 65 2.36 9.95 24.63
N LEU A 66 1.39 9.27 25.25
CA LEU A 66 1.16 7.84 25.04
C LEU A 66 0.82 7.52 23.57
N LEU A 67 -0.08 8.29 22.96
CA LEU A 67 -0.48 8.09 21.56
C LEU A 67 0.68 8.40 20.61
N LEU A 68 1.45 9.47 20.85
CA LEU A 68 2.65 9.78 20.07
C LEU A 68 3.70 8.67 20.18
N GLY A 69 3.93 8.15 21.39
CA GLY A 69 4.81 7.00 21.61
C GLY A 69 4.34 5.77 20.83
N ALA A 70 3.03 5.48 20.85
CA ALA A 70 2.45 4.38 20.08
C ALA A 70 2.60 4.57 18.55
N ILE A 71 2.45 5.79 18.04
CA ILE A 71 2.63 6.11 16.62
C ILE A 71 4.09 5.91 16.20
N VAL A 72 5.03 6.47 16.97
CA VAL A 72 6.47 6.35 16.70
C VAL A 72 6.89 4.88 16.74
N PHE A 73 6.44 4.15 17.75
CA PHE A 73 6.74 2.72 17.87
C PHE A 73 6.13 1.89 16.73
N ALA A 74 4.89 2.19 16.32
CA ALA A 74 4.29 1.54 15.16
C ALA A 74 5.06 1.85 13.86
N ALA A 75 5.58 3.08 13.71
CA ALA A 75 6.39 3.44 12.56
C ALA A 75 7.71 2.62 12.52
N PHE A 76 8.39 2.46 13.66
CA PHE A 76 9.56 1.60 13.77
C PHE A 76 9.23 0.13 13.50
N ALA A 77 8.10 -0.37 14.00
CA ALA A 77 7.66 -1.74 13.76
C ALA A 77 7.39 -2.01 12.28
N VAL A 78 6.72 -1.08 11.57
CA VAL A 78 6.49 -1.17 10.13
C VAL A 78 7.80 -1.09 9.34
N LEU A 79 8.73 -0.21 9.74
CA LEU A 79 10.06 -0.15 9.16
C LEU A 79 10.85 -1.43 9.38
N GLY A 80 10.67 -2.09 10.53
CA GLY A 80 11.31 -3.34 10.91
C GLY A 80 11.02 -4.48 9.93
N VAL A 81 9.88 -4.46 9.24
CA VAL A 81 9.52 -5.41 8.16
C VAL A 81 10.36 -5.19 6.89
N GLY A 82 11.13 -4.09 6.80
CA GLY A 82 11.97 -3.77 5.63
C GLY A 82 11.20 -3.12 4.47
N SER A 83 9.90 -2.89 4.61
CA SER A 83 9.05 -2.26 3.60
C SER A 83 8.77 -0.78 3.92
N ARG A 84 9.56 0.10 3.30
CA ARG A 84 9.39 1.56 3.40
C ARG A 84 8.11 2.06 2.73
N GLY A 85 7.58 1.30 1.76
CA GLY A 85 6.35 1.62 1.04
C GLY A 85 5.15 1.76 1.97
N HIS A 86 5.01 0.90 2.98
CA HIS A 86 3.88 0.95 3.90
C HIS A 86 3.79 2.27 4.68
N LEU A 87 4.92 2.85 5.09
CA LEU A 87 4.90 4.16 5.76
C LEU A 87 4.43 5.28 4.83
N ILE A 88 4.94 5.31 3.59
CA ILE A 88 4.59 6.35 2.62
C ILE A 88 3.09 6.28 2.29
N ILE A 89 2.58 5.08 2.08
CA ILE A 89 1.15 4.83 1.85
C ILE A 89 0.33 5.29 3.06
N SER A 90 0.76 4.94 4.27
CA SER A 90 0.11 5.38 5.51
C SER A 90 0.06 6.90 5.65
N ILE A 91 1.16 7.60 5.34
CA ILE A 91 1.22 9.07 5.36
C ILE A 91 0.23 9.65 4.34
N ALA A 92 0.18 9.12 3.12
CA ALA A 92 -0.76 9.56 2.09
C ALA A 92 -2.22 9.39 2.54
N ILE A 93 -2.56 8.26 3.17
CA ILE A 93 -3.91 7.99 3.71
C ILE A 93 -4.28 9.03 4.77
N ILE A 94 -3.38 9.32 5.71
CA ILE A 94 -3.63 10.33 6.75
C ILE A 94 -3.75 11.74 6.17
N LEU A 95 -2.96 12.09 5.15
CA LEU A 95 -3.06 13.39 4.48
C LEU A 95 -4.43 13.58 3.82
N VAL A 96 -4.93 12.56 3.11
CA VAL A 96 -6.28 12.60 2.52
C VAL A 96 -7.34 12.67 3.61
N TYR A 97 -7.22 11.88 4.67
CA TYR A 97 -8.15 11.93 5.80
C TYR A 97 -8.18 13.32 6.45
N TYR A 98 -7.02 13.90 6.71
CA TYR A 98 -6.87 15.24 7.27
C TYR A 98 -7.48 16.31 6.36
N HIS A 99 -7.33 16.16 5.03
CA HIS A 99 -7.94 17.04 4.06
C HIS A 99 -9.48 17.06 4.17
N TYR A 100 -10.11 15.89 4.27
CA TYR A 100 -11.57 15.84 4.34
C TYR A 100 -12.16 16.16 5.71
N ARG A 101 -11.38 15.99 6.80
CA ARG A 101 -11.88 16.17 8.18
C ARG A 101 -11.52 17.49 8.84
N LYS A 102 -10.35 18.08 8.53
CA LYS A 102 -9.82 19.21 9.30
C LYS A 102 -9.53 20.44 8.45
N THR A 103 -9.04 20.29 7.23
CA THR A 103 -8.69 21.46 6.40
C THR A 103 -8.74 21.14 4.92
N ASN A 104 -9.19 22.07 4.09
CA ASN A 104 -9.09 21.90 2.64
C ASN A 104 -7.66 22.17 2.18
N ILE A 105 -6.83 21.12 2.18
CA ILE A 105 -5.51 21.14 1.53
C ILE A 105 -5.71 21.41 0.04
N ARG A 106 -5.02 22.42 -0.50
CA ARG A 106 -5.08 22.76 -1.93
C ARG A 106 -4.48 21.64 -2.77
N LEU A 107 -5.02 21.42 -3.98
CA LEU A 107 -4.52 20.41 -4.91
C LEU A 107 -3.01 20.55 -5.17
N ILE A 108 -2.53 21.79 -5.31
CA ILE A 108 -1.11 22.07 -5.53
C ILE A 108 -0.21 21.53 -4.41
N THR A 109 -0.70 21.53 -3.17
CA THR A 109 0.06 20.98 -2.03
C THR A 109 0.19 19.47 -2.17
N PHE A 110 -0.86 18.76 -2.59
CA PHE A 110 -0.77 17.32 -2.88
C PHE A 110 0.20 17.03 -4.03
N CYS A 111 0.13 17.81 -5.12
CA CYS A 111 1.06 17.66 -6.24
C CYS A 111 2.52 17.89 -5.81
N LEU A 112 2.77 18.93 -5.01
CA LEU A 112 4.11 19.20 -4.47
C LEU A 112 4.60 18.07 -3.57
N PHE A 113 3.77 17.56 -2.66
CA PHE A 113 4.13 16.40 -1.84
C PHE A 113 4.43 15.16 -2.70
N GLY A 114 3.64 14.92 -3.75
CA GLY A 114 3.86 13.83 -4.69
C GLY A 114 5.18 13.95 -5.44
N VAL A 115 5.47 15.13 -6.02
CA VAL A 115 6.70 15.39 -6.77
C VAL A 115 7.93 15.34 -5.85
N VAL A 116 7.89 16.01 -4.70
CA VAL A 116 8.99 15.99 -3.72
C VAL A 116 9.22 14.57 -3.20
N GLY A 117 8.15 13.84 -2.88
CA GLY A 117 8.22 12.45 -2.47
C GLY A 117 8.83 11.55 -3.54
N PHE A 118 8.40 11.70 -4.80
CA PHE A 118 8.94 10.94 -5.93
C PHE A 118 10.43 11.22 -6.15
N VAL A 119 10.83 12.49 -6.19
CA VAL A 119 12.24 12.90 -6.34
C VAL A 119 13.08 12.37 -5.19
N PHE A 120 12.61 12.52 -3.95
CA PHE A 120 13.31 12.05 -2.76
C PHE A 120 13.52 10.53 -2.79
N LEU A 121 12.48 9.75 -3.09
CA LEU A 121 12.57 8.29 -3.14
C LEU A 121 13.47 7.81 -4.27
N SER A 122 13.37 8.44 -5.44
CA SER A 122 14.22 8.12 -6.60
C SER A 122 15.69 8.42 -6.32
N ALA A 123 15.99 9.61 -5.79
CA ALA A 123 17.34 10.02 -5.44
C ALA A 123 17.91 9.17 -4.30
N PHE A 124 17.11 8.83 -3.29
CA PHE A 124 17.53 7.96 -2.20
C PHE A 124 17.87 6.55 -2.69
N LYS A 125 17.04 5.96 -3.57
CA LYS A 125 17.33 4.65 -4.17
C LYS A 125 18.61 4.72 -5.00
N PHE A 126 18.76 5.74 -5.84
CA PHE A 126 19.98 5.95 -6.62
C PHE A 126 21.22 6.05 -5.73
N LEU A 127 21.19 6.90 -4.70
CA LEU A 127 22.31 7.08 -3.79
C LEU A 127 22.69 5.77 -3.11
N ARG A 128 21.71 4.98 -2.66
CA ARG A 128 21.96 3.67 -2.05
C ARG A 128 22.65 2.72 -3.01
N GLU A 129 22.12 2.53 -4.23
CA GLU A 129 22.71 1.62 -5.20
C GLU A 129 24.11 2.09 -5.64
N TYR A 130 24.29 3.39 -5.81
CA TYR A 130 25.61 3.96 -6.12
C TYR A 130 26.61 3.76 -4.98
N LEU A 131 26.21 3.89 -3.72
CA LEU A 131 27.10 3.61 -2.57
C LEU A 131 27.46 2.13 -2.45
N LEU A 132 26.61 1.21 -2.92
CA LEU A 132 26.85 -0.23 -2.87
C LEU A 132 27.68 -0.73 -4.06
N TRP A 133 27.42 -0.23 -5.26
CA TRP A 133 27.94 -0.79 -6.52
C TRP A 133 28.83 0.20 -7.31
N GLY A 134 28.87 1.47 -6.92
CA GLY A 134 29.72 2.49 -7.52
C GLY A 134 29.54 2.65 -9.03
N ASP A 135 30.65 2.67 -9.75
CA ASP A 135 30.70 2.88 -11.20
C ASP A 135 30.01 1.77 -12.00
N LEU A 136 29.93 0.54 -11.46
CA LEU A 136 29.21 -0.56 -12.11
C LEU A 136 27.72 -0.23 -12.25
N TYR A 137 27.14 0.44 -11.25
CA TYR A 137 25.76 0.89 -11.31
C TYR A 137 25.58 1.97 -12.38
N ILE A 138 26.48 2.96 -12.43
CA ILE A 138 26.43 4.00 -13.47
C ILE A 138 26.57 3.40 -14.88
N ALA A 139 27.49 2.46 -15.08
CA ALA A 139 27.66 1.77 -16.35
C ALA A 139 26.38 1.01 -16.76
N SER A 140 25.69 0.36 -15.80
CA SER A 140 24.40 -0.27 -16.08
C SER A 140 23.33 0.74 -16.48
N LEU A 141 23.29 1.92 -15.84
CA LEU A 141 22.33 2.98 -16.17
C LEU A 141 22.60 3.61 -17.54
N ASP A 142 23.87 3.73 -17.95
CA ASP A 142 24.25 4.25 -19.27
C ASP A 142 23.73 3.39 -20.42
N SER A 143 23.50 2.09 -20.19
CA SER A 143 22.91 1.21 -21.20
C SER A 143 21.41 1.46 -21.46
N ILE A 144 20.70 2.04 -20.50
CA ILE A 144 19.23 2.21 -20.53
C ILE A 144 18.77 3.68 -20.49
N TRP A 145 19.65 4.63 -20.13
CA TRP A 145 19.29 6.02 -19.90
C TRP A 145 20.13 6.99 -20.73
N ARG A 146 19.48 7.89 -21.46
CA ARG A 146 20.14 8.82 -22.38
C ARG A 146 20.53 10.17 -21.76
N LEU A 147 19.85 10.60 -20.69
CA LEU A 147 20.06 11.92 -20.07
C LEU A 147 21.16 11.85 -19.00
N LYS A 148 22.41 11.95 -19.45
CA LYS A 148 23.59 11.97 -18.57
C LYS A 148 23.49 13.08 -17.53
N GLY A 149 23.86 12.79 -16.29
CA GLY A 149 23.77 13.74 -15.15
C GLY A 149 22.45 13.71 -14.37
N TYR A 150 21.41 13.05 -14.90
CA TYR A 150 20.11 12.90 -14.24
C TYR A 150 19.83 11.46 -13.78
N TYR A 151 20.88 10.69 -13.48
CA TYR A 151 20.76 9.28 -13.08
C TYR A 151 19.89 9.06 -11.83
N TRP A 152 19.82 10.06 -10.94
CA TRP A 152 18.98 10.03 -9.76
C TRP A 152 17.47 9.99 -10.05
N LEU A 153 17.03 10.31 -11.27
CA LEU A 153 15.65 10.15 -11.73
C LEU A 153 15.34 8.73 -12.26
N VAL A 154 16.36 7.98 -12.64
CA VAL A 154 16.19 6.69 -13.32
C VAL A 154 15.43 5.68 -12.45
N PRO A 155 15.70 5.52 -11.14
CA PRO A 155 14.94 4.57 -10.34
C PRO A 155 13.44 4.87 -10.31
N GLY A 156 13.07 6.15 -10.18
CA GLY A 156 11.67 6.58 -10.22
C GLY A 156 11.04 6.39 -11.61
N TYR A 157 11.77 6.68 -12.67
CA TYR A 157 11.34 6.41 -14.05
C TYR A 157 11.08 4.91 -14.26
N LEU A 158 12.04 4.05 -13.91
CA LEU A 158 11.90 2.60 -14.05
C LEU A 158 10.72 2.06 -13.24
N THR A 159 10.53 2.57 -12.03
CA THR A 159 9.37 2.26 -11.19
C THR A 159 8.02 2.53 -11.88
N VAL A 160 7.91 3.55 -12.72
CA VAL A 160 6.68 3.83 -13.48
C VAL A 160 6.68 3.07 -14.81
N ALA A 161 7.75 3.18 -15.60
CA ALA A 161 7.85 2.62 -16.94
C ALA A 161 7.74 1.08 -16.95
N MET A 162 8.41 0.39 -16.01
CA MET A 162 8.40 -1.07 -15.97
C MET A 162 6.99 -1.63 -15.78
N ASN A 163 6.11 -0.97 -15.02
CA ASN A 163 4.74 -1.44 -14.83
C ASN A 163 3.92 -1.39 -16.13
N TYR A 164 4.15 -0.39 -16.98
CA TYR A 164 3.52 -0.32 -18.30
C TYR A 164 4.16 -1.30 -19.28
N SER A 165 5.48 -1.49 -19.25
CA SER A 165 6.14 -2.52 -20.06
C SER A 165 5.68 -3.94 -19.70
N VAL A 166 5.42 -4.21 -18.42
CA VAL A 166 4.83 -5.49 -17.96
C VAL A 166 3.41 -5.65 -18.49
N LEU A 167 2.60 -4.59 -18.45
CA LEU A 167 1.25 -4.63 -19.01
C LEU A 167 1.28 -4.87 -20.52
N ASP A 168 2.17 -4.19 -21.25
CA ASP A 168 2.35 -4.36 -22.70
C ASP A 168 2.73 -5.81 -23.04
N LYS A 169 3.73 -6.36 -22.36
CA LYS A 169 4.13 -7.76 -22.52
C LYS A 169 3.02 -8.74 -22.17
N LEU A 170 2.18 -8.43 -21.18
CA LEU A 170 1.00 -9.22 -20.81
C LEU A 170 -0.07 -9.18 -21.91
N ILE A 171 -0.30 -8.01 -22.52
CA ILE A 171 -1.20 -7.84 -23.67
C ILE A 171 -0.68 -8.59 -24.90
N GLU A 172 0.63 -8.66 -25.12
CA GLU A 172 1.20 -9.46 -26.21
C GLU A 172 1.14 -10.96 -25.94
N THR A 173 1.30 -11.39 -24.68
CA THR A 173 1.44 -12.81 -24.34
C THR A 173 0.10 -13.55 -24.31
N PHE A 174 -0.93 -13.04 -23.65
CA PHE A 174 -2.19 -13.78 -23.50
C PHE A 174 -2.89 -14.05 -24.84
N PRO A 175 -3.31 -13.06 -25.64
CA PRO A 175 -4.06 -13.33 -26.87
C PRO A 175 -3.31 -14.19 -27.89
N ASN A 176 -1.97 -14.19 -27.88
CA ASN A 176 -1.17 -14.92 -28.86
C ASN A 176 -0.68 -16.29 -28.35
N ASN A 177 -0.36 -16.41 -27.05
CA ASN A 177 0.37 -17.57 -26.51
C ASN A 177 -0.33 -18.26 -25.33
N LEU A 178 -1.33 -17.64 -24.68
CA LEU A 178 -1.99 -18.19 -23.48
C LEU A 178 -3.48 -17.88 -23.42
N SER A 179 -4.32 -18.91 -23.29
CA SER A 179 -5.75 -18.68 -23.04
C SER A 179 -5.99 -17.85 -21.77
N HIS A 180 -6.98 -16.97 -21.81
CA HIS A 180 -7.47 -16.28 -20.62
C HIS A 180 -7.82 -17.25 -19.50
N THR A 181 -7.59 -16.83 -18.25
CA THR A 181 -7.67 -17.71 -17.07
C THR A 181 -9.02 -17.67 -16.35
N TYR A 182 -10.00 -16.93 -16.88
CA TYR A 182 -11.41 -16.93 -16.47
C TYR A 182 -11.67 -16.78 -14.97
N GLY A 183 -10.90 -15.93 -14.29
CA GLY A 183 -11.09 -15.55 -12.89
C GLY A 183 -10.12 -16.22 -11.91
N TYR A 184 -9.13 -16.97 -12.40
CA TYR A 184 -8.09 -17.57 -11.58
C TYR A 184 -7.32 -16.52 -10.76
N PHE A 185 -6.88 -15.43 -11.38
CA PHE A 185 -6.12 -14.38 -10.69
C PHE A 185 -7.04 -13.42 -9.92
N PHE A 186 -8.25 -13.18 -10.40
CA PHE A 186 -9.25 -12.35 -9.75
C PHE A 186 -9.71 -12.94 -8.41
N SER A 187 -9.79 -14.27 -8.32
CA SER A 187 -10.12 -14.99 -7.09
C SER A 187 -8.93 -15.21 -6.16
N PHE A 188 -7.71 -14.84 -6.58
CA PHE A 188 -6.48 -15.03 -5.80
C PHE A 188 -6.53 -14.51 -4.36
N PRO A 189 -7.13 -13.34 -4.03
CA PRO A 189 -7.22 -12.90 -2.65
C PRO A 189 -7.84 -13.95 -1.72
N ILE A 190 -8.87 -14.66 -2.18
CA ILE A 190 -9.54 -15.69 -1.39
C ILE A 190 -8.76 -17.00 -1.43
N ARG A 191 -8.29 -17.40 -2.62
CA ARG A 191 -7.57 -18.67 -2.81
C ARG A 191 -6.24 -18.69 -2.06
N SER A 192 -5.56 -17.55 -1.94
CA SER A 192 -4.32 -17.37 -1.18
C SER A 192 -4.41 -17.72 0.31
N LEU A 193 -5.63 -17.84 0.87
CA LEU A 193 -5.86 -18.32 2.23
C LEU A 193 -5.91 -19.84 2.33
N LEU A 194 -6.27 -20.53 1.25
CA LEU A 194 -6.42 -21.97 1.27
C LEU A 194 -5.04 -22.65 1.33
N PRO A 195 -4.93 -23.83 1.97
CA PRO A 195 -3.68 -24.57 1.98
C PRO A 195 -3.31 -25.00 0.56
N GLY A 196 -2.11 -24.64 0.12
CA GLY A 196 -1.60 -24.94 -1.22
C GLY A 196 -0.57 -23.91 -1.67
N VAL A 197 0.11 -24.20 -2.77
CA VAL A 197 0.94 -23.22 -3.48
C VAL A 197 0.09 -22.65 -4.60
N ASP A 198 -0.58 -21.52 -4.33
CA ASP A 198 -1.27 -20.77 -5.36
C ASP A 198 -0.37 -19.68 -5.92
N GLU A 199 -0.32 -19.63 -7.24
CA GLU A 199 0.52 -18.69 -7.97
C GLU A 199 -0.23 -17.38 -8.18
N ASP A 200 0.37 -16.27 -7.76
CA ASP A 200 -0.13 -14.94 -8.08
C ASP A 200 0.25 -14.55 -9.54
N LEU A 201 -0.38 -13.52 -10.11
CA LEU A 201 -0.08 -13.10 -11.48
C LEU A 201 1.41 -12.76 -11.70
N GLY A 202 2.08 -12.13 -10.73
CA GLY A 202 3.49 -11.77 -10.84
C GLY A 202 4.40 -13.00 -10.85
N GLN A 203 4.09 -13.99 -10.03
CA GLN A 203 4.78 -15.29 -10.03
C GLN A 203 4.57 -16.03 -11.35
N PHE A 204 3.34 -16.05 -11.85
CA PHE A 204 2.99 -16.63 -13.15
C PHE A 204 3.75 -15.98 -14.29
N GLN A 205 3.77 -14.65 -14.32
CA GLN A 205 4.52 -13.86 -15.30
C GLN A 205 6.01 -14.18 -15.26
N ASN A 206 6.60 -14.25 -14.07
CA ASN A 206 8.00 -14.60 -13.90
C ASN A 206 8.33 -16.00 -14.41
N ARG A 207 7.44 -16.97 -14.16
CA ARG A 207 7.59 -18.36 -14.64
C ARG A 207 7.46 -18.47 -16.16
N VAL A 208 6.50 -17.76 -16.76
CA VAL A 208 6.26 -17.80 -18.21
C VAL A 208 7.34 -17.07 -19.00
N TRP A 209 7.80 -15.93 -18.50
CA TRP A 209 8.73 -15.07 -19.23
C TRP A 209 10.21 -15.33 -18.90
N ASP A 210 10.50 -16.24 -17.97
CA ASP A 210 11.84 -16.61 -17.49
C ASP A 210 12.74 -15.41 -17.16
N THR A 211 12.14 -14.35 -16.63
CA THR A 211 12.84 -13.06 -16.51
C THR A 211 13.76 -12.98 -15.28
N GLY A 212 13.76 -13.99 -14.41
CA GLY A 212 14.62 -14.04 -13.21
C GLY A 212 14.44 -12.89 -12.22
N PHE A 213 13.46 -12.00 -12.42
CA PHE A 213 13.25 -10.83 -11.57
C PHE A 213 12.64 -11.22 -10.23
N ASP A 214 13.09 -10.55 -9.17
CA ASP A 214 12.54 -10.64 -7.82
C ASP A 214 11.03 -10.35 -7.81
N LYS A 215 10.22 -11.43 -7.77
CA LYS A 215 8.83 -11.61 -7.25
C LYS A 215 7.78 -10.47 -7.37
N THR A 216 8.05 -9.36 -8.04
CA THR A 216 7.30 -8.10 -7.89
C THR A 216 7.32 -7.23 -9.15
N LEU A 217 7.41 -7.82 -10.35
CA LEU A 217 6.87 -7.17 -11.55
C LEU A 217 5.33 -7.22 -11.43
N THR A 218 4.79 -6.42 -10.52
CA THR A 218 3.35 -6.29 -10.36
C THR A 218 2.84 -5.55 -11.57
N SER A 219 2.09 -6.22 -12.44
CA SER A 219 1.28 -5.48 -13.39
C SER A 219 0.45 -4.42 -12.64
N THR A 220 0.17 -3.30 -13.31
CA THR A 220 -0.87 -2.36 -12.87
C THR A 220 -2.17 -3.09 -12.56
N TYR A 221 -3.13 -2.40 -11.95
CA TYR A 221 -4.46 -2.95 -11.65
C TYR A 221 -5.20 -3.56 -12.86
N LEU A 222 -4.79 -3.22 -14.07
CA LEU A 222 -5.33 -3.75 -15.32
C LEU A 222 -4.90 -5.19 -15.60
N GLY A 223 -3.79 -5.66 -15.01
CA GLY A 223 -3.18 -6.95 -15.32
C GLY A 223 -4.06 -8.14 -15.03
N VAL A 224 -4.57 -8.23 -13.80
CA VAL A 224 -5.45 -9.32 -13.36
C VAL A 224 -6.73 -9.41 -14.20
N PRO A 225 -7.54 -8.33 -14.34
CA PRO A 225 -8.76 -8.41 -15.14
C PRO A 225 -8.46 -8.66 -16.63
N PHE A 226 -7.31 -8.22 -17.16
CA PHE A 226 -6.91 -8.57 -18.52
C PHE A 226 -6.52 -10.05 -18.67
N ALA A 227 -5.70 -10.57 -17.77
CA ALA A 227 -5.29 -11.98 -17.78
C ALA A 227 -6.51 -12.91 -17.72
N ASP A 228 -7.49 -12.58 -16.88
CA ASP A 228 -8.68 -13.42 -16.69
C ASP A 228 -9.75 -13.23 -17.76
N PHE A 229 -9.95 -12.02 -18.28
CA PHE A 229 -11.16 -11.67 -19.06
C PHE A 229 -10.88 -10.76 -20.26
N GLY A 230 -9.61 -10.50 -20.58
CA GLY A 230 -9.18 -9.64 -21.67
C GLY A 230 -9.62 -8.19 -21.54
N ILE A 231 -9.70 -7.51 -22.69
CA ILE A 231 -10.04 -6.07 -22.78
C ILE A 231 -11.45 -5.80 -22.23
N ILE A 232 -12.41 -6.69 -22.49
CA ILE A 232 -13.79 -6.54 -22.06
C ILE A 232 -13.87 -6.54 -20.52
N GLY A 233 -13.29 -7.54 -19.86
CA GLY A 233 -13.32 -7.59 -18.39
C GLY A 233 -12.51 -6.48 -17.75
N THR A 234 -11.41 -6.05 -18.38
CA THR A 234 -10.64 -4.88 -17.93
C THR A 234 -11.47 -3.59 -17.95
N SER A 235 -12.27 -3.40 -19.00
CA SER A 235 -13.15 -2.25 -19.16
C SER A 235 -14.29 -2.27 -18.13
N ILE A 236 -14.93 -3.43 -17.95
CA ILE A 236 -16.00 -3.62 -16.96
C ILE A 236 -15.46 -3.41 -15.54
N PHE A 237 -14.30 -3.99 -15.21
CA PHE A 237 -13.67 -3.83 -13.90
C PHE A 237 -13.37 -2.36 -13.60
N SER A 238 -12.76 -1.65 -14.55
CA SER A 238 -12.42 -0.22 -14.40
C SER A 238 -13.68 0.63 -14.22
N PHE A 239 -14.75 0.34 -14.97
CA PHE A 239 -16.03 1.03 -14.84
C PHE A 239 -16.67 0.79 -13.46
N CYS A 240 -16.74 -0.47 -13.01
CA CYS A 240 -17.27 -0.82 -11.69
C CYS A 240 -16.46 -0.20 -10.55
N LEU A 241 -15.12 -0.18 -10.67
CA LEU A 241 -14.25 0.47 -9.71
C LEU A 241 -14.50 1.98 -9.65
N GLY A 242 -14.66 2.64 -10.81
CA GLY A 242 -15.01 4.06 -10.90
C GLY A 242 -16.37 4.39 -10.27
N LEU A 243 -17.39 3.56 -10.52
CA LEU A 243 -18.71 3.70 -9.89
C LEU A 243 -18.64 3.52 -8.38
N ALA A 244 -17.94 2.48 -7.90
CA ALA A 244 -17.78 2.22 -6.47
C ALA A 244 -17.08 3.39 -5.75
N MET A 245 -16.02 3.93 -6.35
CA MET A 245 -15.28 5.07 -5.81
C MET A 245 -16.10 6.37 -5.82
N THR A 246 -16.90 6.59 -6.87
CA THR A 246 -17.82 7.73 -6.95
C THR A 246 -18.92 7.63 -5.89
N TRP A 247 -19.54 6.46 -5.76
CA TRP A 247 -20.53 6.19 -4.72
C TRP A 247 -19.96 6.43 -3.33
N LEU A 248 -18.77 5.88 -3.05
CA LEU A 248 -18.12 6.07 -1.76
C LEU A 248 -17.78 7.53 -1.47
N TYR A 249 -17.34 8.29 -2.48
CA TYR A 249 -17.12 9.73 -2.36
C TYR A 249 -18.40 10.48 -1.98
N VAL A 250 -19.52 10.18 -2.65
CA VAL A 250 -20.83 10.79 -2.36
C VAL A 250 -21.27 10.46 -0.93
N VAL A 251 -21.20 9.19 -0.52
CA VAL A 251 -21.55 8.75 0.84
C VAL A 251 -20.66 9.42 1.89
N MET A 252 -19.35 9.52 1.64
CA MET A 252 -18.40 10.22 2.50
C MET A 252 -18.77 11.71 2.62
N LYS A 253 -19.07 12.38 1.51
CA LYS A 253 -19.44 13.81 1.51
C LYS A 253 -20.74 14.10 2.25
N GLN A 254 -21.71 13.19 2.19
CA GLN A 254 -23.01 13.29 2.85
C GLN A 254 -22.93 13.05 4.35
N ARG A 255 -22.31 11.93 4.78
CA ARG A 255 -22.28 11.53 6.20
C ARG A 255 -21.11 12.13 6.98
N ARG A 256 -19.97 12.33 6.32
CA ARG A 256 -18.70 12.86 6.87
C ARG A 256 -18.24 12.24 8.18
N THR A 257 -18.67 11.02 8.52
CA THR A 257 -18.22 10.36 9.74
C THR A 257 -16.73 10.02 9.62
N PRO A 258 -15.98 10.00 10.74
CA PRO A 258 -14.58 9.61 10.73
C PRO A 258 -14.35 8.23 10.07
N SER A 259 -15.20 7.24 10.35
CA SER A 259 -15.10 5.89 9.76
C SER A 259 -15.18 5.89 8.24
N ILE A 260 -16.22 6.52 7.68
CA ILE A 260 -16.42 6.54 6.22
C ILE A 260 -15.33 7.36 5.54
N THR A 261 -14.92 8.48 6.16
CA THR A 261 -13.83 9.30 5.62
C THR A 261 -12.52 8.54 5.58
N PHE A 262 -12.27 7.71 6.60
CA PHE A 262 -11.06 6.92 6.70
C PHE A 262 -11.04 5.73 5.73
N VAL A 263 -12.17 5.03 5.56
CA VAL A 263 -12.37 4.03 4.49
C VAL A 263 -12.16 4.65 3.10
N TYR A 264 -12.76 5.81 2.84
CA TYR A 264 -12.56 6.55 1.59
C TYR A 264 -11.08 6.92 1.37
N SER A 265 -10.41 7.43 2.41
CA SER A 265 -8.99 7.80 2.34
C SER A 265 -8.09 6.61 2.03
N TYR A 266 -8.37 5.45 2.63
CA TYR A 266 -7.67 4.20 2.34
C TYR A 266 -7.86 3.78 0.88
N LEU A 267 -9.10 3.76 0.40
CA LEU A 267 -9.42 3.31 -0.95
C LEU A 267 -8.92 4.26 -2.03
N VAL A 268 -9.00 5.58 -1.84
CA VAL A 268 -8.56 6.54 -2.84
C VAL A 268 -7.04 6.57 -3.00
N VAL A 269 -6.28 6.39 -1.91
CA VAL A 269 -4.81 6.26 -2.01
C VAL A 269 -4.43 4.99 -2.75
N ASN A 270 -5.10 3.86 -2.45
CA ASN A 270 -4.86 2.62 -3.19
C ASN A 270 -5.29 2.73 -4.66
N LEU A 271 -6.35 3.49 -4.98
CA LEU A 271 -6.72 3.82 -6.35
C LEU A 271 -5.61 4.62 -7.05
N TYR A 272 -5.04 5.64 -6.42
CA TYR A 272 -3.92 6.37 -7.04
C TYR A 272 -2.69 5.50 -7.27
N LEU A 273 -2.45 4.55 -6.37
CA LEU A 273 -1.35 3.59 -6.47
C LEU A 273 -1.65 2.43 -7.41
N CYS A 274 -2.89 2.29 -7.92
CA CYS A 274 -3.29 1.16 -8.75
C CYS A 274 -2.56 1.13 -10.11
N LEU A 275 -2.06 2.29 -10.55
CA LEU A 275 -1.19 2.42 -11.73
C LEU A 275 0.25 1.93 -11.47
N TYR A 276 0.62 1.76 -10.21
CA TYR A 276 1.95 1.32 -9.79
C TYR A 276 1.95 -0.11 -9.23
N THR A 277 0.92 -0.49 -8.47
CA THR A 277 0.80 -1.79 -7.82
C THR A 277 -0.64 -2.26 -7.84
N ASN A 278 -0.86 -3.57 -8.04
CA ASN A 278 -2.19 -4.15 -7.99
C ASN A 278 -2.55 -4.63 -6.57
N ASN A 279 -2.78 -3.69 -5.65
CA ASN A 279 -3.14 -4.04 -4.27
C ASN A 279 -4.46 -4.84 -4.18
N TYR A 280 -5.36 -4.73 -5.16
CA TYR A 280 -6.64 -5.44 -5.20
C TYR A 280 -6.49 -6.97 -5.35
N GLN A 281 -5.32 -7.45 -5.80
CA GLN A 281 -5.06 -8.87 -5.94
C GLN A 281 -4.75 -9.53 -4.59
N TYR A 282 -4.37 -8.77 -3.56
CA TYR A 282 -3.88 -9.36 -2.32
C TYR A 282 -4.92 -9.33 -1.20
N PHE A 283 -5.04 -10.42 -0.45
CA PHE A 283 -5.99 -10.53 0.67
C PHE A 283 -5.78 -9.44 1.74
N HIS A 284 -4.52 -9.06 2.00
CA HIS A 284 -4.19 -8.07 3.02
C HIS A 284 -4.86 -6.71 2.77
N PHE A 285 -5.14 -6.35 1.51
CA PHE A 285 -5.89 -5.13 1.17
C PHE A 285 -7.31 -5.18 1.73
N TYR A 286 -8.04 -6.26 1.47
CA TYR A 286 -9.42 -6.45 1.95
C TYR A 286 -9.48 -6.61 3.46
N TRP A 287 -8.52 -7.35 4.04
CA TRP A 287 -8.38 -7.49 5.48
C TRP A 287 -8.21 -6.12 6.16
N ASN A 288 -7.29 -5.29 5.66
CA ASN A 288 -7.07 -3.95 6.19
C ASN A 288 -8.32 -3.08 6.04
N LEU A 289 -9.03 -3.16 4.91
CA LEU A 289 -10.28 -2.43 4.70
C LEU A 289 -11.35 -2.79 5.74
N VAL A 290 -11.59 -4.09 5.96
CA VAL A 290 -12.56 -4.59 6.95
C VAL A 290 -12.13 -4.19 8.36
N TYR A 291 -10.85 -4.36 8.69
CA TYR A 291 -10.31 -4.03 10.01
C TYR A 291 -10.42 -2.53 10.31
N ILE A 292 -10.13 -1.68 9.33
CA ILE A 292 -10.31 -0.23 9.41
C ILE A 292 -11.78 0.11 9.65
N ALA A 293 -12.69 -0.46 8.86
CA ALA A 293 -14.13 -0.21 9.00
C ALA A 293 -14.64 -0.62 10.39
N PHE A 294 -14.17 -1.76 10.89
CA PHE A 294 -14.52 -2.27 12.22
C PHE A 294 -14.00 -1.38 13.34
N LEU A 295 -12.69 -1.10 13.40
CA LEU A 295 -12.09 -0.30 14.47
C LEU A 295 -12.63 1.13 14.49
N SER A 296 -12.75 1.76 13.32
CA SER A 296 -13.25 3.13 13.25
C SER A 296 -14.70 3.20 13.74
N ASN A 297 -15.57 2.26 13.36
CA ASN A 297 -16.93 2.22 13.89
C ASN A 297 -16.96 2.02 15.40
N LEU A 298 -16.17 1.09 15.96
CA LEU A 298 -16.13 0.88 17.41
C LEU A 298 -15.68 2.13 18.19
N TRP A 299 -14.64 2.81 17.72
CA TRP A 299 -14.08 3.95 18.43
C TRP A 299 -14.92 5.21 18.30
N PHE A 300 -15.49 5.48 17.12
CA PHE A 300 -16.27 6.70 16.92
C PHE A 300 -17.72 6.55 17.41
N TYR A 301 -18.34 5.37 17.34
CA TYR A 301 -19.67 5.12 17.90
C TYR A 301 -19.73 5.33 19.41
N LYS A 302 -18.68 4.93 20.13
CA LYS A 302 -18.59 5.09 21.59
C LYS A 302 -18.43 6.55 22.03
N ASN A 303 -17.86 7.41 21.18
CA ASN A 303 -17.68 8.83 21.50
C ASN A 303 -18.94 9.67 21.21
N ASP A 304 -19.69 9.37 20.16
CA ASP A 304 -20.94 10.10 19.84
C ASP A 304 -22.05 9.79 20.87
N SER A 305 -22.13 8.55 21.36
CA SER A 305 -23.08 8.15 22.41
C SER A 305 -22.81 8.81 23.77
N ASN A 306 -21.55 9.11 24.09
CA ASN A 306 -21.19 9.82 25.32
C ASN A 306 -21.50 11.33 25.23
N ASN A 307 -21.32 11.95 24.06
CA ASN A 307 -21.64 13.36 23.87
C ASN A 307 -23.15 13.65 23.98
N HIS A 308 -24.01 12.72 23.53
CA HIS A 308 -25.47 12.88 23.64
C HIS A 308 -26.02 12.69 25.06
N ARG A 309 -25.32 11.97 25.95
CA ARG A 309 -25.72 11.85 27.35
C ARG A 309 -25.44 13.12 28.15
N CYS A 310 -24.33 13.80 27.91
CA CYS A 310 -23.99 15.04 28.62
C CYS A 310 -24.86 16.25 28.24
N THR A 311 -25.59 16.21 27.13
CA THR A 311 -26.53 17.28 26.74
C THR A 311 -27.90 17.19 27.39
N HIS A 312 -28.24 16.08 28.04
CA HIS A 312 -29.51 15.90 28.75
C HIS A 312 -29.40 16.08 30.28
N GLU A 313 -28.19 16.33 30.79
CA GLU A 313 -27.92 16.60 32.23
C GLU A 313 -27.55 18.07 32.50
N ARG A 314 -27.91 18.99 31.60
CA ARG A 314 -27.80 20.45 31.83
C ARG A 314 -29.15 21.12 31.71
#